data_AF-A0A1Y1T7G3-F1
#
_entry.id   AF-A0A1Y1T7G3-F1
#
_cell.length_a   1.000
_cell.length_b   1.000
_cell.length_c   1.000
_cell.angle_alpha   90.00
_cell.angle_beta   90.00
_cell.angle_gamma   90.00
#
_symmetry.space_group_name_H-M   'P 1'
#
loop_
_entity.id
_entity.type
_entity.pdbx_description
1 polymer ?
#
loop_
_entity_poly.entity_id
_entity_poly.type
_entity_poly.pdbx_seq_one_letter_code
_entity_poly.pdbx_strand_id
1 'polypeptide(L)'
;MKKFSPTKILLAVLFVFFNVTLGFSQVGIGTSSPDNSSILDVKSSTGGVLVPRMTTAERNRISSPATGLLIYDTTRQCLSQQVGTPASPDWVCISGNVVRFFYLPSLNIDTSETGNGEVNLYEEYKKQFSQPLVSSTPGSTIPYFESATDLDYHVTAYDSSVLDNLSLNQNGVLSYEVIGSATACSFINVVLVVK
;
A
#
# COMPACT_ATOMS: atom_id res chain seq x y z
N MET A 1 71.96 5.13 7.83
CA MET A 1 70.72 4.31 7.71
C MET A 1 70.18 4.02 9.12
N LYS A 2 68.98 4.49 9.47
CA LYS A 2 68.37 4.21 10.79
C LYS A 2 67.89 2.75 10.82
N LYS A 3 68.50 1.89 11.64
CA LYS A 3 68.04 0.50 11.85
C LYS A 3 66.81 0.51 12.77
N PHE A 4 65.68 0.00 12.28
CA PHE A 4 64.50 -0.23 13.13
C PHE A 4 64.71 -1.48 13.99
N SER A 5 64.36 -1.39 15.28
CA SER A 5 64.43 -2.53 16.20
C SER A 5 63.40 -3.59 15.82
N PRO A 6 63.75 -4.90 15.87
CA PRO A 6 62.85 -5.99 15.51
C PRO A 6 61.54 -5.99 16.33
N THR A 7 61.57 -5.50 17.57
CA THR A 7 60.38 -5.35 18.41
C THR A 7 59.40 -4.32 17.86
N LYS A 8 59.89 -3.23 17.25
CA LYS A 8 59.03 -2.20 16.63
C LYS A 8 58.37 -2.70 15.34
N ILE A 9 59.07 -3.56 14.61
CA ILE A 9 58.53 -4.22 13.41
C ILE A 9 57.44 -5.22 13.83
N LEU A 10 57.69 -6.03 14.87
CA LEU A 10 56.70 -6.98 15.39
C LEU A 10 55.42 -6.29 15.88
N LEU A 11 55.54 -5.19 16.63
CA LEU A 11 54.41 -4.38 17.10
C LEU A 11 53.62 -3.75 15.94
N ALA A 12 54.30 -3.25 14.90
CA ALA A 12 53.65 -2.70 13.72
C ALA A 12 52.88 -3.79 12.94
N VAL A 13 53.45 -4.99 12.82
CA VAL A 13 52.78 -6.14 12.17
C VAL A 13 51.56 -6.57 12.98
N LEU A 14 51.66 -6.69 14.31
CA LEU A 14 50.53 -7.01 15.18
C LEU A 14 49.41 -5.97 15.10
N PHE A 15 49.75 -4.68 15.02
CA PHE A 15 48.77 -3.60 14.86
C PHE A 15 48.05 -3.68 13.51
N VAL A 16 48.75 -3.99 12.42
CA VAL A 16 48.13 -4.20 11.10
C VAL A 16 47.21 -5.42 11.11
N PHE A 17 47.61 -6.53 11.71
CA PHE A 17 46.76 -7.73 11.81
C PHE A 17 45.52 -7.53 12.72
N PHE A 18 45.61 -6.71 13.78
CA PHE A 18 44.48 -6.40 14.67
C PHE A 18 43.38 -5.57 13.98
N ASN A 19 43.72 -4.77 12.98
CA ASN A 19 42.75 -3.98 12.22
C ASN A 19 42.00 -4.79 11.14
N VAL A 20 42.54 -5.94 10.71
CA VAL A 20 41.91 -6.77 9.66
C VAL A 20 40.76 -7.63 10.20
N THR A 21 40.68 -7.88 11.51
CA THR A 21 39.73 -8.84 12.11
C THR A 21 38.41 -8.23 12.63
N LEU A 22 38.14 -6.94 12.42
CA LEU A 22 36.95 -6.25 12.97
C LEU A 22 35.98 -5.67 11.92
N GLY A 23 36.16 -5.96 10.63
CA GLY A 23 35.26 -5.48 9.58
C GLY A 23 34.19 -6.50 9.21
N PHE A 24 32.97 -6.39 9.75
CA PHE A 24 31.80 -6.96 9.09
C PHE A 24 31.44 -6.03 7.93
N SER A 25 31.63 -6.46 6.68
CA SER A 25 31.20 -5.68 5.53
C SER A 25 29.73 -5.94 5.25
N GLN A 26 28.91 -4.90 5.35
CA GLN A 26 27.54 -4.91 4.82
C GLN A 26 27.60 -4.99 3.28
N VAL A 27 26.56 -5.54 2.67
CA VAL A 27 26.41 -5.55 1.21
C VAL A 27 25.62 -4.31 0.81
N GLY A 28 26.30 -3.30 0.27
CA GLY A 28 25.67 -2.18 -0.40
C GLY A 28 25.59 -2.41 -1.91
N ILE A 29 24.41 -2.26 -2.50
CA ILE A 29 24.21 -2.22 -3.96
C ILE A 29 23.71 -0.83 -4.33
N GLY A 30 24.53 -0.08 -5.07
CA GLY A 30 24.21 1.32 -5.43
C GLY A 30 24.38 2.33 -4.30
N THR A 31 24.98 1.93 -3.17
CA THR A 31 25.38 2.82 -2.07
C THR A 31 26.74 2.38 -1.50
N SER A 32 27.59 3.35 -1.17
CA SER A 32 28.86 3.12 -0.44
C SER A 32 28.71 3.32 1.07
N SER A 33 27.53 3.73 1.51
CA SER A 33 27.18 3.91 2.92
C SER A 33 25.85 3.19 3.16
N PRO A 34 25.85 1.85 3.26
CA PRO A 34 24.65 1.10 3.64
C PRO A 34 24.14 1.60 5.00
N ASP A 35 22.83 1.53 5.21
CA ASP A 35 22.25 1.85 6.51
C ASP A 35 22.82 0.91 7.60
N ASN A 36 23.19 1.46 8.75
CA ASN A 36 23.80 0.72 9.86
C ASN A 36 22.91 -0.40 10.41
N SER A 37 21.59 -0.33 10.21
CA SER A 37 20.63 -1.36 10.62
C SER A 37 20.46 -2.50 9.61
N SER A 38 21.16 -2.45 8.46
CA SER A 38 21.00 -3.40 7.35
C SER A 38 22.22 -4.31 7.15
N ILE A 39 21.99 -5.55 6.73
CA ILE A 39 23.07 -6.42 6.19
C ILE A 39 23.13 -6.33 4.65
N LEU A 40 22.01 -6.00 4.02
CA LEU A 40 21.87 -5.70 2.60
C LEU A 40 21.11 -4.38 2.45
N ASP A 41 21.72 -3.39 1.80
CA ASP A 41 21.11 -2.12 1.43
C ASP A 41 21.18 -1.94 -0.09
N VAL A 42 20.04 -1.72 -0.73
CA VAL A 42 19.94 -1.53 -2.18
C VAL A 42 19.35 -0.16 -2.45
N LYS A 43 20.17 0.72 -3.03
CA LYS A 43 19.77 2.08 -3.41
C LYS A 43 19.81 2.24 -4.92
N SER A 44 18.68 2.60 -5.50
CA SER A 44 18.56 2.91 -6.93
C SER A 44 17.41 3.88 -7.17
N SER A 45 17.54 4.75 -8.18
CA SER A 45 16.45 5.63 -8.65
C SER A 45 15.77 5.12 -9.92
N THR A 46 16.31 4.07 -10.55
CA THR A 46 15.84 3.56 -11.85
C THR A 46 15.57 2.06 -11.87
N GLY A 47 16.04 1.30 -10.88
CA GLY A 47 15.90 -0.16 -10.80
C GLY A 47 15.34 -0.62 -9.46
N GLY A 48 14.73 -1.81 -9.44
CA GLY A 48 14.19 -2.45 -8.24
C GLY A 48 14.91 -3.74 -7.88
N VAL A 49 14.42 -4.45 -6.86
CA VAL A 49 14.92 -5.76 -6.45
C VAL A 49 13.91 -6.85 -6.82
N LEU A 50 14.35 -7.84 -7.60
CA LEU A 50 13.60 -9.08 -7.78
C LEU A 50 14.03 -10.06 -6.68
N VAL A 51 13.13 -10.33 -5.74
CA VAL A 51 13.26 -11.46 -4.80
C VAL A 51 13.09 -12.79 -5.55
N PRO A 52 13.49 -13.95 -4.98
CA PRO A 52 13.28 -15.25 -5.62
C PRO A 52 11.83 -15.45 -6.04
N ARG A 53 11.63 -15.82 -7.31
CA ARG A 53 10.29 -16.01 -7.92
C ARG A 53 10.04 -17.48 -8.14
N MET A 54 8.90 -17.99 -7.69
CA MET A 54 8.54 -19.41 -7.80
C MET A 54 7.04 -19.61 -7.70
N THR A 55 6.53 -20.74 -8.16
CA THR A 55 5.12 -21.14 -8.00
C THR A 55 4.80 -21.48 -6.55
N THR A 56 3.51 -21.47 -6.17
CA THR A 56 3.07 -21.95 -4.85
C THR A 56 3.55 -23.39 -4.58
N ALA A 57 3.56 -24.25 -5.60
CA ALA A 57 3.99 -25.63 -5.47
C ALA A 57 5.49 -25.76 -5.16
N GLU A 58 6.34 -24.96 -5.81
CA GLU A 58 7.79 -24.92 -5.55
C GLU A 58 8.10 -24.32 -4.19
N ARG A 59 7.41 -23.24 -3.80
CA ARG A 59 7.52 -22.62 -2.47
C ARG A 59 7.21 -23.62 -1.35
N ASN A 60 6.16 -24.43 -1.52
CA ASN A 60 5.77 -25.44 -0.54
C ASN A 60 6.78 -26.61 -0.44
N ARG A 61 7.72 -26.73 -1.39
CA ARG A 61 8.83 -27.70 -1.33
C ARG A 61 10.07 -27.17 -0.61
N ILE A 62 10.10 -25.90 -0.21
CA ILE A 62 11.20 -25.37 0.60
C ILE A 62 11.15 -26.08 1.95
N SER A 63 12.15 -26.90 2.26
CA SER A 63 12.29 -27.59 3.53
C SER A 63 12.68 -26.60 4.63
N SER A 64 11.92 -26.55 5.72
CA SER A 64 12.23 -25.73 6.90
C SER A 64 12.51 -24.24 6.55
N PRO A 65 11.59 -23.54 5.85
CA PRO A 65 11.80 -22.15 5.45
C PRO A 65 12.00 -21.26 6.68
N ALA A 66 12.97 -20.36 6.63
CA ALA A 66 13.22 -19.42 7.72
C ALA A 66 12.02 -18.50 7.95
N THR A 67 11.72 -18.19 9.21
CA THR A 67 10.76 -17.14 9.56
C THR A 67 11.23 -15.80 8.98
N GLY A 68 10.31 -15.08 8.34
CA GLY A 68 10.58 -13.83 7.64
C GLY A 68 11.09 -14.00 6.20
N LEU A 69 11.25 -15.23 5.69
CA LEU A 69 11.70 -15.46 4.31
C LEU A 69 10.73 -14.83 3.30
N LEU A 70 11.28 -14.05 2.37
CA LEU A 70 10.54 -13.34 1.32
C LEU A 70 10.74 -14.01 -0.04
N ILE A 71 9.64 -14.27 -0.73
CA ILE A 71 9.61 -14.78 -2.10
C ILE A 71 8.46 -14.13 -2.87
N TYR A 72 8.54 -14.07 -4.19
CA TYR A 72 7.40 -13.71 -5.03
C TYR A 72 6.73 -14.99 -5.55
N ASP A 73 5.49 -15.23 -5.14
CA ASP A 73 4.70 -16.38 -5.56
C ASP A 73 4.05 -16.07 -6.91
N THR A 74 4.52 -16.72 -7.97
CA THR A 74 4.04 -16.47 -9.34
C THR A 74 2.67 -17.06 -9.62
N THR A 75 2.21 -18.03 -8.82
CA THR A 75 0.86 -18.59 -8.93
C THR A 75 -0.15 -17.66 -8.30
N ARG A 76 0.16 -17.10 -7.13
CA ARG A 76 -0.69 -16.14 -6.41
C ARG A 76 -0.46 -14.68 -6.82
N GLN A 77 0.54 -14.43 -7.66
CA GLN A 77 0.97 -13.11 -8.12
C GLN A 77 1.23 -12.11 -6.98
N CYS A 78 1.83 -12.56 -5.88
CA CYS A 78 2.01 -11.75 -4.68
C CYS A 78 3.41 -11.89 -4.07
N LEU A 79 3.89 -10.84 -3.40
CA LEU A 79 5.03 -10.94 -2.48
C LEU A 79 4.56 -11.71 -1.24
N SER A 80 5.17 -12.86 -0.98
CA SER A 80 4.84 -13.75 0.13
C SER A 80 5.92 -13.73 1.20
N GLN A 81 5.50 -13.71 2.47
CA GLN A 81 6.35 -13.85 3.64
C GLN A 81 6.01 -15.12 4.40
N GLN A 82 7.04 -15.82 4.86
CA GLN A 82 6.90 -16.89 5.83
C GLN A 82 6.73 -16.29 7.24
N VAL A 83 5.53 -16.33 7.81
CA VAL A 83 5.23 -15.76 9.14
C VAL A 83 5.18 -16.80 10.26
N GLY A 84 5.09 -18.07 9.90
CA GLY A 84 5.13 -19.21 10.82
C GLY A 84 6.55 -19.58 11.26
N THR A 85 6.69 -20.80 11.77
CA THR A 85 7.99 -21.35 12.20
C THR A 85 8.56 -22.27 11.12
N PRO A 86 9.88 -22.56 11.10
CA PRO A 86 10.44 -23.50 10.14
C PRO A 86 9.82 -24.91 10.24
N ALA A 87 9.35 -25.32 11.43
CA ALA A 87 8.67 -26.60 11.65
C ALA A 87 7.18 -26.58 11.22
N SER A 88 6.54 -25.40 11.23
CA SER A 88 5.16 -25.20 10.78
C SER A 88 5.07 -23.94 9.91
N PRO A 89 5.44 -24.06 8.62
CA PRO A 89 5.39 -22.95 7.67
C PRO A 89 3.98 -22.37 7.49
N ASP A 90 3.84 -21.05 7.58
CA ASP A 90 2.65 -20.29 7.22
C ASP A 90 3.01 -19.12 6.27
N TRP A 91 2.52 -19.19 5.04
CA TRP A 91 2.88 -18.25 3.97
C TRP A 91 1.74 -17.27 3.70
N VAL A 92 1.99 -15.99 3.99
CA VAL A 92 1.04 -14.90 3.81
C VAL A 92 1.49 -14.00 2.67
N CYS A 93 0.56 -13.64 1.77
CA CYS A 93 0.79 -12.57 0.81
C CYS A 93 0.78 -11.23 1.55
N ILE A 94 1.87 -10.47 1.51
CA ILE A 94 1.95 -9.13 2.14
C ILE A 94 1.05 -8.11 1.40
N SER A 95 0.65 -8.40 0.16
CA SER A 95 -0.17 -7.50 -0.67
C SER A 95 -1.23 -8.19 -1.54
N GLY A 96 -1.55 -9.46 -1.28
CA GLY A 96 -2.47 -10.23 -2.13
C GLY A 96 -3.93 -10.06 -1.72
N ASN A 97 -4.78 -9.57 -2.65
CA ASN A 97 -6.23 -9.38 -2.47
C ASN A 97 -6.62 -8.50 -1.28
N VAL A 98 -5.97 -7.34 -1.11
CA VAL A 98 -6.65 -6.28 -0.34
C VAL A 98 -7.92 -5.92 -1.11
N VAL A 99 -9.06 -5.98 -0.43
CA VAL A 99 -10.30 -5.42 -0.94
C VAL A 99 -10.05 -3.93 -1.13
N ARG A 100 -9.88 -3.52 -2.39
CA ARG A 100 -9.57 -2.13 -2.77
C ARG A 100 -10.84 -1.33 -2.99
N PHE A 101 -11.89 -1.57 -2.23
CA PHE A 101 -13.11 -0.79 -2.38
C PHE A 101 -13.71 -0.42 -1.03
N PHE A 102 -14.46 0.68 -1.03
CA PHE A 102 -15.25 1.13 0.10
C PHE A 102 -16.54 1.78 -0.41
N TYR A 103 -17.55 1.86 0.44
CA TYR A 103 -18.79 2.58 0.10
C TYR A 103 -18.59 4.08 0.28
N LEU A 104 -19.18 4.86 -0.62
CA LEU A 104 -19.25 6.31 -0.46
C LEU A 104 -20.04 6.64 0.83
N PRO A 105 -19.63 7.67 1.59
CA PRO A 105 -20.44 8.17 2.70
C PRO A 105 -21.82 8.62 2.22
N SER A 106 -22.78 8.65 3.14
CA SER A 106 -24.12 9.14 2.84
C SER A 106 -24.06 10.57 2.29
N LEU A 107 -24.85 10.84 1.26
CA LEU A 107 -25.01 12.16 0.67
C LEU A 107 -26.48 12.44 0.41
N ASN A 108 -26.83 13.72 0.34
CA ASN A 108 -28.17 14.16 0.03
C ASN A 108 -28.27 14.52 -1.45
N ILE A 109 -29.32 14.02 -2.11
CA ILE A 109 -29.77 14.47 -3.43
C ILE A 109 -31.11 15.14 -3.21
N ASP A 110 -31.25 16.39 -3.64
CA ASP A 110 -32.53 17.08 -3.57
C ASP A 110 -33.45 16.57 -4.69
N THR A 111 -34.60 16.04 -4.30
CA THR A 111 -35.62 15.52 -5.22
C THR A 111 -36.95 16.29 -5.08
N SER A 112 -36.91 17.51 -4.54
CA SER A 112 -38.10 18.34 -4.34
C SER A 112 -38.65 18.90 -5.65
N GLU A 113 -37.79 19.06 -6.67
CA GLU A 113 -38.14 19.49 -8.01
C GLU A 113 -37.64 18.47 -9.03
N THR A 114 -38.41 18.26 -10.11
CA THR A 114 -37.98 17.43 -11.23
C THR A 114 -37.03 18.20 -12.13
N GLY A 115 -36.02 17.53 -12.68
CA GLY A 115 -35.08 18.12 -13.63
C GLY A 115 -33.65 17.59 -13.48
N ASN A 116 -32.75 18.17 -14.25
CA ASN A 116 -31.35 17.75 -14.24
C ASN A 116 -30.62 18.23 -12.99
N GLY A 117 -29.85 17.33 -12.39
CA GLY A 117 -29.00 17.60 -11.24
C GLY A 117 -27.59 17.06 -11.44
N GLU A 118 -26.69 17.57 -10.63
CA GLU A 118 -25.31 17.11 -10.58
C GLU A 118 -24.84 17.08 -9.13
N VAL A 119 -24.08 16.06 -8.76
CA VAL A 119 -23.39 15.99 -7.48
C VAL A 119 -21.95 15.54 -7.67
N ASN A 120 -21.03 16.26 -7.04
CA ASN A 120 -19.63 15.86 -7.02
C ASN A 120 -19.38 14.91 -5.84
N LEU A 121 -19.37 13.60 -6.13
CA LEU A 121 -19.22 12.55 -5.13
C LEU A 121 -17.85 12.61 -4.45
N TYR A 122 -16.80 12.98 -5.18
CA TYR A 122 -15.46 13.10 -4.64
C TYR A 122 -15.35 14.22 -3.61
N GLU A 123 -15.90 15.40 -3.92
CA GLU A 123 -15.87 16.54 -2.99
C GLU A 123 -16.70 16.26 -1.73
N GLU A 124 -17.85 15.59 -1.84
CA GLU A 124 -18.62 15.20 -0.65
C GLU A 124 -17.89 14.13 0.18
N TYR A 125 -17.25 13.14 -0.46
CA TYR A 125 -16.37 12.19 0.22
C TYR A 125 -15.24 12.90 1.00
N LYS A 126 -14.50 13.76 0.30
CA LYS A 126 -13.36 14.49 0.86
C LYS A 126 -13.79 15.38 2.01
N LYS A 127 -14.91 16.10 1.86
CA LYS A 127 -15.48 16.95 2.91
C LYS A 127 -15.81 16.14 4.16
N GLN A 128 -16.51 15.02 4.04
CA GLN A 128 -16.89 14.20 5.19
C GLN A 128 -15.69 13.58 5.90
N PHE A 129 -14.65 13.18 5.16
CA PHE A 129 -13.45 12.57 5.74
C PHE A 129 -12.49 13.59 6.34
N SER A 130 -12.35 14.76 5.71
CA SER A 130 -11.51 15.86 6.21
C SER A 130 -12.16 16.68 7.32
N GLN A 131 -13.49 16.66 7.43
CA GLN A 131 -14.27 17.41 8.43
C GLN A 131 -15.38 16.53 9.04
N PRO A 132 -15.02 15.46 9.77
CA PRO A 132 -16.01 14.64 10.44
C PRO A 132 -16.78 15.49 11.47
N LEU A 133 -18.12 15.42 11.44
CA LEU A 133 -18.99 16.23 12.28
C LEU A 133 -18.76 16.00 13.79
N VAL A 134 -18.42 14.76 14.15
CA VAL A 134 -18.11 14.34 15.51
C VAL A 134 -16.96 13.34 15.45
N SER A 135 -16.01 13.45 16.36
CA SER A 135 -14.89 12.51 16.51
C SER A 135 -14.65 12.22 17.98
N SER A 136 -14.24 10.99 18.31
CA SER A 136 -13.85 10.62 19.69
C SER A 136 -12.62 11.40 20.17
N THR A 137 -11.78 11.82 19.24
CA THR A 137 -10.68 12.76 19.45
C THR A 137 -11.03 14.07 18.74
N PRO A 138 -11.23 15.18 19.47
CA PRO A 138 -11.58 16.46 18.84
C PRO A 138 -10.58 16.87 17.76
N GLY A 139 -11.08 17.18 16.56
CA GLY A 139 -10.27 17.65 15.43
C GLY A 139 -9.51 16.57 14.65
N SER A 140 -9.67 15.28 14.98
CA SER A 140 -9.10 14.21 14.15
C SER A 140 -9.83 14.11 12.81
N THR A 141 -9.10 13.74 11.76
CA THR A 141 -9.65 13.47 10.42
C THR A 141 -9.57 11.99 10.09
N ILE A 142 -10.37 11.57 9.11
CA ILE A 142 -10.27 10.24 8.52
C ILE A 142 -9.31 10.33 7.33
N PRO A 143 -8.30 9.45 7.19
CA PRO A 143 -7.44 9.44 6.00
C PRO A 143 -8.25 9.28 4.72
N TYR A 144 -7.92 10.05 3.69
CA TYR A 144 -8.64 10.08 2.42
C TYR A 144 -7.69 10.20 1.23
N PHE A 145 -8.18 9.85 0.03
CA PHE A 145 -7.43 10.00 -1.23
C PHE A 145 -7.43 11.46 -1.67
N GLU A 146 -6.26 11.99 -2.04
CA GLU A 146 -6.09 13.41 -2.38
C GLU A 146 -6.52 13.79 -3.80
N SER A 147 -6.60 12.81 -4.71
CA SER A 147 -7.05 12.99 -6.09
C SER A 147 -8.30 12.16 -6.39
N ALA A 148 -9.27 12.75 -7.08
CA ALA A 148 -10.45 12.06 -7.59
C ALA A 148 -10.08 10.93 -8.57
N THR A 149 -8.99 11.11 -9.31
CA THR A 149 -8.58 10.14 -10.34
C THR A 149 -7.90 8.89 -9.78
N ASP A 150 -7.56 8.86 -8.49
CA ASP A 150 -7.05 7.67 -7.78
C ASP A 150 -8.16 6.64 -7.49
N LEU A 151 -9.41 7.01 -7.80
CA LEU A 151 -10.61 6.24 -7.53
C LEU A 151 -11.38 5.95 -8.83
N ASP A 152 -12.03 4.80 -8.87
CA ASP A 152 -13.12 4.49 -9.80
C ASP A 152 -14.46 4.52 -9.06
N TYR A 153 -15.48 5.11 -9.68
CA TYR A 153 -16.78 5.36 -9.09
C TYR A 153 -17.83 4.45 -9.73
N HIS A 154 -18.60 3.74 -8.91
CA HIS A 154 -19.61 2.80 -9.40
C HIS A 154 -20.94 3.01 -8.66
N VAL A 155 -21.98 3.41 -9.38
CA VAL A 155 -23.36 3.29 -8.87
C VAL A 155 -23.78 1.83 -9.01
N THR A 156 -24.09 1.19 -7.90
CA THR A 156 -24.46 -0.24 -7.85
C THR A 156 -25.95 -0.46 -7.57
N ALA A 157 -26.63 0.56 -7.06
CA ALA A 157 -28.09 0.61 -6.93
C ALA A 157 -28.54 2.07 -6.90
N TYR A 158 -29.72 2.35 -7.43
CA TYR A 158 -30.43 3.62 -7.28
C TYR A 158 -31.94 3.38 -7.44
N ASP A 159 -32.75 4.30 -6.95
CA ASP A 159 -34.20 4.27 -7.14
C ASP A 159 -34.58 4.85 -8.51
N SER A 160 -34.89 3.97 -9.46
CA SER A 160 -35.28 4.34 -10.83
C SER A 160 -36.67 4.98 -10.94
N SER A 161 -37.44 5.08 -9.85
CA SER A 161 -38.68 5.87 -9.82
C SER A 161 -38.45 7.34 -9.46
N VAL A 162 -37.23 7.65 -8.99
CA VAL A 162 -36.83 8.97 -8.49
C VAL A 162 -35.77 9.58 -9.39
N LEU A 163 -34.78 8.79 -9.81
CA LEU A 163 -33.65 9.23 -10.63
C LEU A 163 -33.59 8.46 -11.95
N ASP A 164 -33.23 9.15 -13.03
CA ASP A 164 -32.96 8.57 -14.35
C ASP A 164 -31.74 9.26 -15.01
N ASN A 165 -31.30 8.76 -16.16
CA ASN A 165 -30.23 9.35 -16.97
C ASN A 165 -28.89 9.56 -16.21
N LEU A 166 -28.55 8.63 -15.30
CA LEU A 166 -27.32 8.70 -14.51
C LEU A 166 -26.08 8.56 -15.41
N SER A 167 -25.09 9.42 -15.20
CA SER A 167 -23.76 9.30 -15.80
C SER A 167 -22.66 9.74 -14.83
N LEU A 168 -21.53 9.03 -14.85
CA LEU A 168 -20.36 9.31 -14.01
C LEU A 168 -19.15 9.64 -14.89
N ASN A 169 -18.38 10.64 -14.48
CA ASN A 169 -17.09 10.94 -15.09
C ASN A 169 -15.90 10.54 -14.19
N GLN A 170 -14.68 10.66 -14.73
CA GLN A 170 -13.44 10.28 -14.03
C GLN A 170 -13.10 11.17 -12.82
N ASN A 171 -13.75 12.32 -12.67
CA ASN A 171 -13.57 13.22 -11.54
C ASN A 171 -14.58 12.94 -10.40
N GLY A 172 -15.37 11.88 -10.50
CA GLY A 172 -16.36 11.52 -9.49
C GLY A 172 -17.62 12.39 -9.52
N VAL A 173 -17.89 13.07 -10.63
CA VAL A 173 -19.13 13.86 -10.79
C VAL A 173 -20.22 12.97 -11.37
N LEU A 174 -21.33 12.87 -10.64
CA LEU A 174 -22.55 12.16 -11.03
C LEU A 174 -23.58 13.17 -11.55
N SER A 175 -23.91 13.07 -12.84
CA SER A 175 -25.07 13.77 -13.42
C SER A 175 -26.28 12.83 -13.43
N TYR A 176 -27.46 13.36 -13.19
CA TYR A 176 -28.72 12.62 -13.12
C TYR A 176 -29.92 13.51 -13.46
N GLU A 177 -31.07 12.90 -13.69
CA GLU A 177 -32.37 13.58 -13.80
C GLU A 177 -33.28 13.13 -12.67
N VAL A 178 -33.86 14.07 -11.92
CA VAL A 178 -34.92 13.80 -10.96
C VAL A 178 -36.24 13.71 -11.71
N ILE A 179 -36.86 12.53 -11.70
CA ILE A 179 -38.12 12.24 -12.39
C ILE A 179 -39.29 12.01 -11.42
N GLY A 180 -39.01 11.94 -10.12
CA GLY A 180 -40.01 11.72 -9.08
C GLY A 180 -39.49 12.10 -7.70
N SER A 181 -40.38 12.14 -6.71
CA SER A 181 -40.02 12.46 -5.33
C SER A 181 -39.56 11.22 -4.57
N ALA A 182 -38.44 11.34 -3.85
CA ALA A 182 -37.93 10.28 -3.00
C ALA A 182 -38.92 9.87 -1.89
N THR A 183 -38.92 8.58 -1.57
CA THR A 183 -39.64 7.98 -0.46
C THR A 183 -38.66 7.57 0.65
N ALA A 184 -39.18 7.05 1.77
CA ALA A 184 -38.35 6.51 2.85
C ALA A 184 -37.49 5.29 2.42
N CYS A 185 -37.78 4.68 1.26
CA CYS A 185 -37.04 3.54 0.70
C CYS A 185 -36.15 3.93 -0.48
N SER A 186 -36.08 5.21 -0.84
CA SER A 186 -35.26 5.68 -1.95
C SER A 186 -33.82 5.90 -1.49
N PHE A 187 -32.89 5.19 -2.11
CA PHE A 187 -31.45 5.33 -1.84
C PHE A 187 -30.64 5.16 -3.12
N ILE A 188 -29.41 5.65 -3.07
CA ILE A 188 -28.37 5.38 -4.06
C ILE A 188 -27.20 4.70 -3.34
N ASN A 189 -26.65 3.66 -3.94
CA ASN A 189 -25.49 2.96 -3.42
C ASN A 189 -24.30 3.16 -4.36
N VAL A 190 -23.26 3.80 -3.86
CA VAL A 190 -22.03 4.08 -4.61
C VAL A 190 -20.86 3.37 -3.97
N VAL A 191 -20.08 2.66 -4.79
CA VAL A 191 -18.84 1.98 -4.41
C VAL A 191 -17.67 2.70 -5.08
N LEU A 192 -16.64 3.00 -4.29
CA LEU A 192 -15.38 3.58 -4.73
C LEU A 192 -14.33 2.49 -4.74
N VAL A 193 -13.61 2.32 -5.85
CA VAL A 193 -12.52 1.35 -6.01
C VAL A 193 -11.19 2.11 -6.13
N VAL A 194 -10.19 1.70 -5.36
CA VAL A 194 -8.84 2.28 -5.35
C VAL A 194 -8.02 1.70 -6.49
N LYS A 195 -7.39 2.57 -7.29
CA LYS A 195 -6.49 2.19 -8.38
C LYS A 195 -5.13 1.69 -7.87
#